data_AF-A0A6V7I3X0-F1
#
_entry.id   AF-A0A6V7I3X0-F1
#
_cell.length_a   1.000
_cell.length_b   1.000
_cell.length_c   1.000
_cell.angle_alpha   90.00
_cell.angle_beta   90.00
_cell.angle_gamma   90.00
#
_symmetry.space_group_name_H-M   'P 1'
#
loop_
_entity.id
_entity.type
_entity.pdbx_description
1 polymer ?
#
loop_
_entity_poly.entity_id
_entity_poly.type
_entity_poly.pdbx_seq_one_letter_code
_entity_poly.pdbx_strand_id
1 'polypeptide(L)'
;IDNPHKPWTLSRSWYFVLNIMRFTFWIFFTELSMHFVYCNALQYHPDYVAKLNPWAFYAMGYCMGQYFHNKYVVFYGTWGEITRADDIDAPPPPKCIGRIHLYSEMWKHFDRGLYQFLI
;
A
#
# COMPACT_ATOMS: atom_id res chain seq x y z
N ILE A 1 18.01 -15.59 -19.99
CA ILE A 1 17.93 -15.56 -18.50
C ILE A 1 19.35 -15.87 -18.04
N ASP A 2 20.25 -14.93 -18.27
CA ASP A 2 21.71 -15.20 -18.30
C ASP A 2 22.51 -14.18 -17.48
N ASN A 3 21.84 -13.46 -16.57
CA ASN A 3 22.55 -12.64 -15.62
C ASN A 3 23.03 -13.53 -14.47
N PRO A 4 24.33 -13.52 -14.13
CA PRO A 4 24.82 -14.24 -12.97
C PRO A 4 24.15 -13.68 -11.71
N HIS A 5 23.65 -14.58 -10.85
CA HIS A 5 23.05 -14.23 -9.57
C HIS A 5 24.02 -13.34 -8.77
N LYS A 6 23.54 -12.19 -8.30
CA LYS A 6 24.36 -11.26 -7.52
C LYS A 6 24.48 -11.79 -6.09
N PRO A 7 25.69 -12.00 -5.56
CA PRO A 7 25.84 -12.52 -4.20
C PRO A 7 25.25 -11.56 -3.16
N TRP A 8 24.80 -12.12 -2.04
CA TRP A 8 24.31 -11.32 -0.91
C TRP A 8 25.46 -10.61 -0.22
N THR A 9 25.40 -9.28 -0.21
CA THR A 9 26.28 -8.44 0.60
C THR A 9 25.64 -8.14 1.95
N LEU A 10 26.45 -7.79 2.95
CA LEU A 10 25.93 -7.38 4.26
C LEU A 10 24.98 -6.18 4.13
N SER A 11 25.35 -5.22 3.27
CA SER A 11 24.54 -4.06 2.94
C SER A 11 23.19 -4.45 2.34
N ARG A 12 23.18 -5.34 1.33
CA ARG A 12 21.94 -5.85 0.71
C ARG A 12 21.04 -6.55 1.74
N SER A 13 21.64 -7.41 2.57
CA SER A 13 20.93 -8.14 3.62
C SER A 13 20.28 -7.20 4.64
N TRP A 14 21.01 -6.16 5.05
CA TRP A 14 20.52 -5.13 5.96
C TRP A 14 19.35 -4.34 5.36
N TYR A 15 19.46 -3.88 4.12
CA TYR A 15 18.37 -3.18 3.44
C TYR A 15 17.12 -4.05 3.31
N PHE A 16 17.28 -5.33 2.95
CA PHE A 16 16.19 -6.27 2.86
C PHE A 16 15.47 -6.41 4.20
N VAL A 17 16.21 -6.66 5.29
CA VAL A 17 15.65 -6.80 6.65
C VAL A 17 14.93 -5.52 7.09
N LEU A 18 15.52 -4.34 6.85
CA LEU A 18 14.88 -3.06 7.18
C LEU A 18 13.58 -2.83 6.40
N ASN A 19 13.54 -3.20 5.12
CA ASN A 19 12.33 -3.07 4.31
C ASN A 19 11.23 -4.02 4.79
N ILE A 20 11.58 -5.28 5.08
CA ILE A 20 10.62 -6.25 5.65
C ILE A 20 10.09 -5.74 6.99
N MET A 21 10.96 -5.28 7.89
CA MET A 21 10.56 -4.70 9.17
C MET A 21 9.62 -3.49 8.98
N ARG A 22 9.91 -2.62 8.01
CA ARG A 22 9.05 -1.47 7.67
C ARG A 22 7.66 -1.93 7.25
N PHE A 23 7.54 -2.93 6.38
CA PHE A 23 6.23 -3.42 5.92
C PHE A 23 5.47 -4.14 7.03
N THR A 24 6.16 -4.92 7.86
CA THR A 24 5.58 -5.53 9.06
C THR A 24 5.06 -4.48 10.04
N PHE A 25 5.81 -3.39 10.27
CA PHE A 25 5.34 -2.25 11.07
C PHE A 25 4.03 -1.68 10.50
N TRP A 26 3.95 -1.46 9.18
CA TRP A 26 2.75 -0.92 8.55
C TRP A 26 1.54 -1.87 8.60
N ILE A 27 1.76 -3.19 8.64
CA ILE A 27 0.70 -4.18 8.92
C ILE A 27 0.14 -3.94 10.33
N PHE A 28 1.00 -3.96 11.35
CA PHE A 28 0.56 -3.78 12.74
C PHE A 28 -0.08 -2.42 12.97
N PHE A 29 0.48 -1.36 12.39
CA PHE A 29 -0.11 -0.02 12.46
C PHE A 29 -1.52 0.02 11.84
N THR A 30 -1.73 -0.70 10.72
CA THR A 30 -3.04 -0.77 10.08
C THR A 30 -4.04 -1.53 10.92
N GLU A 31 -3.67 -2.69 11.44
CA GLU A 31 -4.54 -3.50 12.30
C GLU A 31 -4.93 -2.73 13.56
N LEU A 32 -3.95 -2.06 14.20
CA LEU A 32 -4.21 -1.19 15.35
C LEU A 32 -5.14 -0.03 14.99
N SER A 33 -4.91 0.64 13.86
CA SER A 33 -5.77 1.74 13.41
C SER A 33 -7.20 1.26 13.16
N MET A 34 -7.36 0.10 12.52
CA MET A 34 -8.66 -0.50 12.22
C MET A 34 -9.42 -0.95 13.47
N HIS A 35 -8.73 -1.26 14.56
CA HIS A 35 -9.35 -1.53 15.86
C HIS A 35 -10.11 -0.33 16.41
N PHE A 36 -9.61 0.89 16.16
CA PHE A 36 -10.26 2.13 16.62
C PHE A 36 -11.14 2.78 15.54
N VAL A 37 -10.79 2.59 14.27
CA VAL A 37 -11.43 3.23 13.12
C VAL A 37 -12.21 2.19 12.32
N TYR A 38 -13.51 2.11 12.61
CA TYR A 38 -14.44 1.10 12.07
C TYR A 38 -14.90 1.34 10.62
N CYS A 39 -14.06 1.93 9.76
CA CYS A 39 -14.41 2.23 8.37
C CYS A 39 -14.94 1.01 7.60
N ASN A 40 -14.33 -0.17 7.80
CA ASN A 40 -14.76 -1.42 7.16
C ASN A 40 -16.05 -2.01 7.75
N ALA A 41 -16.41 -1.69 8.99
CA ALA A 41 -17.67 -2.16 9.58
C ALA A 41 -18.83 -1.22 9.21
N LEU A 42 -18.56 0.09 9.18
CA LEU A 42 -19.56 1.11 8.87
C LEU A 42 -20.19 0.98 7.48
N GLN A 43 -19.50 0.36 6.51
CA GLN A 43 -20.08 0.08 5.19
C GLN A 43 -21.33 -0.83 5.25
N TYR A 44 -21.46 -1.65 6.29
CA TYR A 44 -22.62 -2.52 6.51
C TYR A 44 -23.78 -1.81 7.23
N HIS A 45 -23.60 -0.54 7.59
CA HIS A 45 -24.56 0.27 8.35
C HIS A 45 -24.82 1.63 7.68
N PRO A 46 -25.38 1.64 6.46
CA PRO A 46 -25.56 2.87 5.67
C PRO A 46 -26.43 3.91 6.37
N ASP A 47 -27.42 3.49 7.17
CA ASP A 47 -28.29 4.39 7.94
C ASP A 47 -27.52 5.20 9.00
N TYR A 48 -26.43 4.64 9.54
CA TYR A 48 -25.55 5.34 10.48
C TYR A 48 -24.63 6.30 9.74
N VAL A 49 -24.06 5.85 8.61
CA VAL A 49 -23.18 6.67 7.77
C VAL A 49 -23.92 7.91 7.26
N ALA A 50 -25.19 7.77 6.87
CA ALA A 50 -26.03 8.88 6.40
C ALA A 50 -26.30 9.94 7.47
N LYS A 51 -26.15 9.60 8.76
CA LYS A 51 -26.35 10.51 9.90
C LYS A 51 -25.05 11.16 10.37
N LEU A 52 -23.90 10.80 9.80
CA LEU A 52 -22.63 11.43 10.14
C LEU A 52 -22.65 12.91 9.76
N ASN A 53 -22.08 13.75 10.62
CA ASN A 53 -21.82 15.13 10.24
C ASN A 53 -20.79 15.18 9.09
N PRO A 54 -20.71 16.28 8.33
CA PRO A 54 -19.81 16.38 7.18
C PRO A 54 -18.34 16.07 7.50
N TRP A 55 -17.83 16.53 8.65
CA TRP A 55 -16.45 16.26 9.06
C TRP A 55 -16.18 14.77 9.25
N ALA A 56 -17.06 14.08 9.98
CA ALA A 56 -16.95 12.64 10.22
C ALA A 56 -17.10 11.85 8.91
N PHE A 57 -18.01 12.28 8.03
CA PHE A 57 -18.23 11.65 6.73
C PHE A 57 -17.00 11.76 5.81
N TYR A 58 -16.41 12.96 5.68
CA TYR A 58 -15.20 13.15 4.89
C TYR A 58 -13.99 12.45 5.50
N ALA A 59 -13.83 12.50 6.82
CA ALA A 59 -12.78 11.77 7.52
C ALA A 59 -12.88 10.26 7.29
N MET A 60 -14.09 9.70 7.36
CA MET A 60 -14.34 8.29 7.05
C MET A 60 -13.90 7.94 5.62
N GLY A 61 -14.31 8.74 4.61
CA GLY A 61 -13.90 8.53 3.23
C GLY A 61 -12.38 8.60 3.04
N TYR A 62 -11.71 9.55 3.69
CA TYR A 62 -10.26 9.67 3.67
C TYR A 62 -9.58 8.46 4.33
N CYS A 63 -10.05 8.03 5.51
CA CYS A 63 -9.53 6.86 6.22
C CYS A 63 -9.70 5.57 5.37
N MET A 64 -10.83 5.40 4.68
CA MET A 64 -11.02 4.29 3.74
C MET A 64 -9.98 4.30 2.63
N GLY A 65 -9.73 5.48 2.03
CA GLY A 65 -8.68 5.65 1.02
C GLY A 65 -7.29 5.33 1.56
N GLN A 66 -6.94 5.83 2.75
CA GLN A 66 -5.62 5.58 3.36
C GLN A 66 -5.41 4.11 3.73
N TYR A 67 -6.45 3.44 4.25
CA TYR A 67 -6.43 2.00 4.49
C TYR A 67 -6.17 1.22 3.20
N PHE A 68 -6.93 1.54 2.14
CA PHE A 68 -6.75 0.92 0.84
C PHE A 68 -5.34 1.16 0.29
N HIS A 69 -4.83 2.40 0.38
CA HIS A 69 -3.47 2.72 -0.04
C HIS A 69 -2.43 1.91 0.74
N ASN A 70 -2.49 1.90 2.07
CA ASN A 70 -1.48 1.23 2.89
C ASN A 70 -1.48 -0.30 2.68
N LYS A 71 -2.66 -0.90 2.46
CA LYS A 71 -2.77 -2.31 2.07
C LYS A 71 -1.94 -2.62 0.82
N TYR A 72 -2.00 -1.77 -0.20
CA TYR A 72 -1.25 -1.95 -1.45
C TYR A 72 0.24 -1.59 -1.30
N VAL A 73 0.58 -0.59 -0.47
CA VAL A 73 1.99 -0.30 -0.11
C VAL A 73 2.63 -1.52 0.54
N VAL A 74 1.97 -2.14 1.51
CA VAL A 74 2.46 -3.34 2.21
C VAL A 74 2.54 -4.51 1.24
N PHE A 75 1.46 -4.80 0.50
CA PHE A 75 1.40 -5.97 -0.36
C PHE A 75 2.46 -5.89 -1.48
N TYR A 76 2.44 -4.84 -2.31
CA TYR A 76 3.42 -4.67 -3.39
C TYR A 76 4.82 -4.41 -2.88
N GLY A 77 4.96 -3.73 -1.74
CA GLY A 77 6.24 -3.54 -1.08
C GLY A 77 6.89 -4.85 -0.68
N THR A 78 6.17 -5.70 0.04
CA THR A 78 6.67 -6.99 0.54
C THR A 78 7.06 -7.91 -0.61
N TRP A 79 6.16 -8.11 -1.57
CA TRP A 79 6.46 -8.95 -2.74
C TRP A 79 7.57 -8.36 -3.60
N GLY A 80 7.64 -7.03 -3.72
CA GLY A 80 8.73 -6.37 -4.43
C GLY A 80 10.11 -6.55 -3.78
N GLU A 81 10.20 -6.66 -2.45
CA GLU A 81 11.47 -7.05 -1.79
C GLU A 81 11.81 -8.52 -2.02
N ILE A 82 10.80 -9.40 -2.00
CA ILE A 82 11.00 -10.84 -2.26
C ILE A 82 11.51 -11.07 -3.68
N THR A 83 10.92 -10.43 -4.68
CA THR A 83 11.42 -10.58 -6.06
C THR A 83 12.80 -9.95 -6.22
N ARG A 84 13.08 -8.81 -5.55
CA ARG A 84 14.42 -8.23 -5.52
C ARG A 84 15.46 -9.13 -4.86
N ALA A 85 15.05 -10.00 -3.94
CA ALA A 85 15.91 -11.02 -3.34
C ALA A 85 16.42 -12.01 -4.40
N ASP A 86 15.58 -12.29 -5.41
CA ASP A 86 15.87 -13.16 -6.56
C ASP A 86 16.43 -12.39 -7.78
N ASP A 87 16.92 -11.16 -7.58
CA ASP A 87 17.41 -10.26 -8.64
C ASP A 87 16.35 -9.92 -9.72
N ILE A 88 15.06 -9.95 -9.35
CA ILE A 88 13.91 -9.57 -10.20
C ILE A 88 13.32 -8.24 -9.72
N ASP A 89 13.41 -7.21 -10.57
CA ASP A 89 12.86 -5.89 -10.28
C ASP A 89 11.35 -5.83 -10.57
N ALA A 90 10.54 -5.83 -9.50
CA ALA A 90 9.11 -5.54 -9.59
C ALA A 90 8.83 -4.03 -9.75
N PRO A 91 7.69 -3.65 -10.35
CA PRO A 91 7.24 -2.26 -10.34
C PRO A 91 7.17 -1.69 -8.91
N PRO A 92 7.49 -0.41 -8.72
CA PRO A 92 7.48 0.20 -7.39
C PRO A 92 6.05 0.33 -6.82
N PRO A 93 5.91 0.37 -5.48
CA PRO A 93 4.62 0.48 -4.80
C PRO A 93 3.87 1.79 -5.14
N PRO A 94 2.56 1.88 -4.79
CA PRO A 94 1.73 3.04 -5.08
C PRO A 94 2.35 4.35 -4.58
N LYS A 95 2.17 5.43 -5.34
CA LYS A 95 2.40 6.79 -4.83
C LYS A 95 1.36 7.12 -3.75
N CYS A 96 1.74 7.96 -2.78
CA CYS A 96 0.83 8.41 -1.72
C CYS A 96 -0.41 9.10 -2.31
N ILE A 97 -1.59 8.55 -2.02
CA ILE A 97 -2.86 9.06 -2.54
C ILE A 97 -3.16 10.50 -2.10
N GLY A 98 -2.62 10.93 -0.95
CA GLY A 98 -2.78 12.29 -0.44
C GLY A 98 -1.94 13.33 -1.21
N ARG A 99 -0.99 12.90 -2.04
CA ARG A 99 -0.13 13.76 -2.87
C ARG A 99 -0.56 13.82 -4.34
N ILE A 100 -1.46 12.94 -4.77
CA ILE A 100 -1.89 12.87 -6.17
C ILE A 100 -3.10 13.77 -6.36
N HIS A 101 -3.00 14.74 -7.27
CA HIS A 101 -4.07 15.72 -7.54
C HIS A 101 -4.85 15.46 -8.84
N LEU A 102 -4.39 14.52 -9.68
CA LEU A 102 -5.02 14.18 -10.96
C LEU A 102 -5.39 12.70 -10.99
N TYR A 103 -6.63 12.39 -11.40
CA TYR A 103 -7.08 11.00 -11.54
C TYR A 103 -6.31 10.23 -12.62
N SER A 104 -5.87 10.90 -13.69
CA SER A 104 -4.99 10.30 -14.69
C SER A 104 -3.65 9.86 -14.09
N GLU A 105 -3.14 10.57 -13.08
CA GLU A 105 -1.93 10.18 -12.35
C GLU A 105 -2.20 9.10 -11.31
N MET A 106 -3.38 9.12 -10.67
CA MET A 106 -3.82 8.03 -9.80
C MET A 106 -3.86 6.70 -10.57
N TRP A 107 -4.47 6.71 -11.75
CA TRP A 107 -4.56 5.54 -12.63
C TRP A 107 -3.19 4.95 -12.97
N LYS A 108 -2.22 5.80 -13.36
CA LYS A 108 -0.88 5.36 -13.74
C LYS A 108 -0.01 4.89 -12.59
N HIS A 109 -0.27 5.37 -11.37
CA HIS A 109 0.71 5.28 -10.28
C HIS A 109 0.23 4.59 -9.02
N PHE A 110 -1.07 4.31 -8.91
CA PHE A 110 -1.60 3.51 -7.80
C PHE A 110 -1.25 2.03 -8.01
N ASP A 111 -1.65 1.47 -9.15
CA ASP A 111 -1.31 0.11 -9.53
C ASP A 111 -0.58 0.09 -10.88
N ARG A 112 0.75 0.14 -10.80
CA ARG A 112 1.60 0.21 -11.99
C ARG A 112 1.61 -1.10 -12.77
N GLY A 113 1.46 -2.22 -12.08
CA GLY A 113 1.42 -3.54 -12.72
C GLY A 113 0.15 -3.72 -13.53
N LEU A 114 -1.01 -3.40 -12.92
CA LEU A 114 -2.28 -3.41 -13.63
C LEU A 114 -2.31 -2.40 -14.78
N TYR A 115 -1.80 -1.18 -14.54
CA TYR A 115 -1.68 -0.18 -15.60
C TYR A 115 -0.89 -0.73 -16.79
N GLN A 116 0.32 -1.23 -16.57
CA GLN A 116 1.17 -1.81 -17.62
C GLN A 116 0.56 -3.03 -18.32
N PHE A 117 -0.28 -3.80 -17.64
CA PHE A 117 -0.94 -4.96 -18.23
C PHE A 117 -2.06 -4.57 -19.21
N LEU A 118 -2.74 -3.44 -18.99
CA LEU A 118 -3.93 -3.03 -19.73
C LEU A 118 -3.65 -2.16 -20.97
N ILE A 119 -2.43 -1.63 -21.10
CA ILE A 119 -1.96 -0.82 -22.25
C ILE A 119 -0.94 -1.60 -23.07
#